data_AF-A0A2S9GEZ3-F1
#
_entry.id   AF-A0A2S9GEZ3-F1
#
_cell.length_a   1.000
_cell.length_b   1.000
_cell.length_c   1.000
_cell.angle_alpha   90.00
_cell.angle_beta   90.00
_cell.angle_gamma   90.00
#
_symmetry.space_group_name_H-M   'P 1'
#
loop_
_entity.id
_entity.type
_entity.pdbx_description
1 polymer ?
#
loop_
_entity_poly.entity_id
_entity_poly.type
_entity_poly.pdbx_seq_one_letter_code
_entity_poly.pdbx_strand_id
1 'polypeptide(L)'
;THMDTVLLKHAESVGAEIRQGAEVAGPELDANGRVIGVVLKGGEKVYGDAVIAADGAYSPLKRALKIDSEYNGYQAIAIRSEMH
;
A
#
# COMPACT_ATOMS: atom_id res chain seq x y z
N THR A 1 -7.16 -9.26 13.42
CA THR A 1 -7.51 -10.24 12.37
C THR A 1 -8.99 -10.27 12.05
N HIS A 2 -9.92 -10.47 13.00
CA HIS A 2 -11.36 -10.46 12.65
C HIS A 2 -11.83 -9.12 12.03
N MET A 3 -11.40 -8.00 12.62
CA MET A 3 -11.70 -6.66 12.11
C MET A 3 -11.10 -6.42 10.72
N ASP A 4 -9.84 -6.80 10.50
CA ASP A 4 -9.15 -6.65 9.20
C ASP A 4 -9.90 -7.40 8.08
N THR A 5 -10.38 -8.61 8.38
CA THR A 5 -11.21 -9.39 7.44
C THR A 5 -12.54 -8.71 7.13
N VAL A 6 -13.20 -8.09 8.12
CA VAL A 6 -14.45 -7.35 7.90
C VAL A 6 -14.21 -6.15 7.00
N LEU A 7 -13.13 -5.39 7.24
CA LEU A 7 -12.79 -4.21 6.43
C LEU A 7 -12.42 -4.60 4.99
N LEU A 8 -11.65 -5.67 4.80
CA LEU A 8 -11.30 -6.17 3.46
C LEU A 8 -12.54 -6.58 2.67
N LYS A 9 -13.46 -7.34 3.30
CA LYS A 9 -14.73 -7.74 2.66
C LYS A 9 -15.61 -6.55 2.33
N HIS A 10 -15.63 -5.54 3.20
CA HIS A 10 -16.38 -4.32 2.91
C HIS A 10 -15.77 -3.57 1.72
N ALA A 11 -14.45 -3.39 1.68
CA ALA A 11 -13.75 -2.77 0.55
C ALA A 11 -14.05 -3.49 -0.78
N GLU A 12 -13.98 -4.82 -0.77
CA GLU A 12 -14.37 -5.65 -1.91
C GLU A 12 -15.85 -5.41 -2.31
N SER A 13 -16.76 -5.36 -1.32
CA SER A 13 -18.19 -5.15 -1.57
C SER A 13 -18.53 -3.78 -2.17
N VAL A 14 -17.68 -2.77 -1.97
CA VAL A 14 -17.84 -1.43 -2.55
C VAL A 14 -17.01 -1.25 -3.84
N GLY A 15 -16.44 -2.33 -4.36
CA GLY A 15 -15.82 -2.37 -5.69
C GLY A 15 -14.28 -2.29 -5.71
N ALA A 16 -13.61 -2.38 -4.56
CA ALA A 16 -12.15 -2.48 -4.55
C ALA A 16 -11.69 -3.87 -5.01
N GLU A 17 -10.66 -3.93 -5.87
CA GLU A 17 -9.99 -5.19 -6.18
C GLU A 17 -9.05 -5.59 -5.03
N ILE A 18 -9.26 -6.78 -4.46
CA ILE A 18 -8.45 -7.28 -3.34
C ILE A 18 -7.65 -8.51 -3.80
N ARG A 19 -6.33 -8.42 -3.72
CA ARG A 19 -5.41 -9.52 -4.02
C ARG A 19 -4.65 -9.94 -2.76
N GLN A 20 -4.96 -11.12 -2.23
CA GLN A 20 -4.22 -11.71 -1.12
C GLN A 20 -3.01 -12.51 -1.62
N GLY A 21 -1.95 -12.60 -0.82
CA GLY A 21 -0.68 -13.23 -1.23
C GLY A 21 0.13 -12.42 -2.24
N ALA A 22 -0.29 -11.19 -2.56
CA ALA A 22 0.37 -10.28 -3.49
C ALA A 22 1.33 -9.33 -2.76
N GLU A 23 2.39 -9.87 -2.16
CA GLU A 23 3.35 -9.07 -1.39
C GLU A 23 4.15 -8.12 -2.30
N VAL A 24 4.22 -6.85 -1.92
CA VAL A 24 5.02 -5.84 -2.62
C VAL A 24 6.50 -5.96 -2.24
N ALA A 25 7.39 -5.91 -3.23
CA ALA A 25 8.83 -5.89 -3.08
C ALA A 25 9.42 -4.47 -3.11
N GLY A 26 8.79 -3.53 -3.84
CA GLY A 26 9.24 -2.14 -3.96
C GLY A 26 8.41 -1.32 -4.95
N PRO A 27 8.74 -0.03 -5.12
CA PRO A 27 8.05 0.85 -6.07
C PRO A 27 8.52 0.55 -7.50
N GLU A 28 7.62 0.73 -8.47
CA GLU A 28 7.99 0.93 -9.86
C GLU A 28 8.16 2.44 -10.09
N LEU A 29 9.33 2.83 -10.61
CA LEU A 29 9.68 4.24 -10.85
C LEU A 29 9.81 4.50 -12.35
N ASP A 30 9.38 5.68 -12.79
CA ASP A 30 9.70 6.17 -14.12
C ASP A 30 11.16 6.69 -14.20
N ALA A 31 11.56 7.15 -15.39
CA ALA A 31 12.90 7.69 -15.64
C ALA A 31 13.25 8.92 -14.79
N ASN A 32 12.26 9.63 -14.26
CA ASN A 32 12.44 10.81 -13.42
C ASN A 32 12.37 10.47 -11.92
N GLY A 33 12.20 9.19 -11.56
CA GLY A 33 12.05 8.74 -10.19
C GLY A 33 10.65 8.92 -9.60
N ARG A 34 9.64 9.22 -10.42
CA ARG A 34 8.24 9.27 -9.98
C ARG A 34 7.71 7.85 -9.79
N VAL A 35 6.99 7.61 -8.70
CA VAL A 35 6.27 6.35 -8.47
C VAL A 35 5.11 6.24 -9.47
N ILE A 36 5.10 5.16 -10.24
CA ILE A 36 4.05 4.84 -11.25
C ILE A 36 3.38 3.49 -10.99
N GLY A 37 3.74 2.83 -9.89
CA GLY A 37 3.24 1.51 -9.55
C GLY A 37 4.07 0.80 -8.49
N VAL A 38 3.86 -0.50 -8.37
CA VAL A 38 4.59 -1.39 -7.47
C VAL A 38 5.04 -2.66 -8.18
N VAL A 39 6.14 -3.24 -7.69
CA VAL A 39 6.63 -4.56 -8.12
C VAL A 39 6.30 -5.56 -7.01
N LEU A 40 5.60 -6.64 -7.35
CA LEU A 40 5.31 -7.74 -6.41
C LEU A 40 6.53 -8.66 -6.27
N LYS A 41 6.60 -9.45 -5.20
CA LYS A 41 7.68 -10.43 -4.98
C LYS A 41 7.84 -11.47 -6.10
N GLY A 42 6.79 -11.70 -6.90
CA GLY A 42 6.83 -12.54 -8.10
C GLY A 42 7.38 -11.84 -9.35
N GLY A 43 7.76 -10.57 -9.27
CA GLY A 43 8.24 -9.76 -10.40
C GLY A 43 7.15 -9.08 -11.22
N GLU A 44 5.88 -9.37 -10.95
CA GLU A 44 4.74 -8.68 -11.57
C GLU A 44 4.76 -7.18 -11.24
N LYS A 45 4.45 -6.34 -12.23
CA LYS A 45 4.29 -4.90 -12.07
C LYS A 45 2.82 -4.53 -12.11
N VAL A 46 2.37 -3.78 -11.11
CA VAL A 46 1.01 -3.23 -11.03
C VAL A 46 1.12 -1.72 -11.09
N TYR A 47 0.55 -1.12 -12.14
CA TYR A 47 0.62 0.32 -12.40
C TYR A 47 -0.57 1.07 -11.81
N GLY A 48 -0.37 2.33 -11.45
CA GLY A 48 -1.43 3.22 -10.98
C GLY A 48 -0.99 4.68 -10.98
N ASP A 49 -1.94 5.60 -11.08
CA ASP A 49 -1.67 7.05 -11.09
C ASP A 49 -1.11 7.56 -9.75
N ALA A 50 -1.45 6.84 -8.67
CA ALA A 50 -0.97 7.06 -7.31
C ALA A 50 -0.79 5.71 -6.59
N VAL A 51 0.18 5.68 -5.67
CA VAL A 51 0.44 4.53 -4.78
C VAL A 51 0.34 5.00 -3.34
N ILE A 52 -0.52 4.36 -2.55
CA ILE A 52 -0.68 4.62 -1.12
C ILE A 52 0.04 3.50 -0.35
N ALA A 53 1.14 3.83 0.32
CA ALA A 53 1.86 2.89 1.17
C ALA A 53 1.14 2.73 2.52
N ALA A 54 0.38 1.63 2.66
CA ALA A 54 -0.29 1.22 3.89
C ALA A 54 0.27 -0.12 4.42
N ASP A 55 1.56 -0.36 4.18
CA ASP A 55 2.30 -1.60 4.45
C ASP A 55 2.97 -1.63 5.85
N GLY A 56 2.64 -0.65 6.70
CA GLY A 56 2.95 -0.65 8.13
C GLY A 56 4.43 -0.38 8.48
N ALA A 57 4.81 -0.70 9.71
CA ALA A 57 6.12 -0.35 10.27
C ALA A 57 7.33 -0.93 9.51
N TYR A 58 7.13 -2.02 8.77
CA TYR A 58 8.16 -2.72 8.01
C TYR A 58 8.07 -2.46 6.49
N SER A 59 7.50 -1.32 6.11
CA SER A 59 7.27 -0.89 4.73
C SER A 59 8.47 -1.11 3.78
N PRO A 60 8.38 -2.04 2.81
CA PRO A 60 9.35 -2.12 1.72
C PRO A 60 9.41 -0.83 0.88
N LEU A 61 8.28 -0.14 0.69
CA LEU A 61 8.22 1.09 -0.09
C LEU A 61 9.03 2.22 0.57
N LYS A 62 8.80 2.47 1.87
CA LYS A 62 9.51 3.50 2.64
C LYS A 62 11.03 3.29 2.56
N ARG A 63 11.48 2.05 2.75
CA ARG A 63 12.91 1.70 2.69
C ARG A 63 13.50 1.92 1.30
N ALA A 64 12.80 1.46 0.26
CA ALA A 64 13.27 1.61 -1.13
C ALA A 64 13.35 3.08 -1.56
N LEU A 65 12.39 3.90 -1.13
CA LEU A 65 12.34 5.34 -1.40
C LEU A 65 13.25 6.17 -0.47
N LYS A 66 13.94 5.54 0.48
CA LYS A 66 14.78 6.21 1.49
C LYS A 66 14.04 7.33 2.22
N ILE A 67 12.77 7.08 2.53
CA ILE A 67 11.96 8.04 3.30
C ILE A 67 12.30 7.82 4.77
N ASP A 68 13.02 8.77 5.34
CA ASP A 68 13.31 8.80 6.76
C ASP A 68 12.11 9.34 7.53
N SER A 69 11.73 8.67 8.62
CA SER A 69 10.72 9.20 9.53
C SER A 69 11.42 10.03 10.59
N GLU A 70 10.99 11.28 10.74
CA GLU A 70 11.40 12.13 11.88
C GLU A 70 10.88 11.58 13.21
N TYR A 71 9.75 10.85 13.18
CA TYR A 71 9.16 10.15 14.31
C TYR A 71 9.08 8.64 14.07
N ASN A 72 9.75 7.86 14.91
CA ASN A 72 9.78 6.39 14.84
C ASN A 72 8.69 5.70 15.71
N GLY A 73 7.60 6.42 16.01
CA GLY A 73 6.46 5.92 16.78
C GLY A 73 5.40 5.24 15.91
N TYR A 74 4.31 4.77 16.53
CA TYR A 74 3.15 4.23 15.79
C TYR A 74 2.51 5.33 14.92
N GLN A 75 2.60 5.17 13.59
CA GLN A 75 1.81 5.96 12.65
C GLN A 75 0.77 5.04 12.02
N ALA A 76 -0.47 5.19 12.46
CA ALA A 76 -1.63 4.57 11.82
C ALA A 76 -2.39 5.67 11.09
N ILE A 77 -2.46 5.61 9.76
CA ILE A 77 -3.42 6.39 9.00
C ILE A 77 -4.69 5.54 8.93
N ALA A 78 -5.70 5.93 9.69
CA ALA A 78 -7.05 5.41 9.53
C ALA A 78 -7.80 6.34 8.58
N ILE A 79 -8.08 5.89 7.36
CA ILE A 79 -8.97 6.62 6.45
C ILE A 79 -10.41 6.24 6.79
N ARG A 80 -11.18 7.20 7.30
CA ARG A 80 -12.63 7.10 7.43
C ARG A 80 -13.25 7.84 6.24
N SER A 81 -13.94 7.14 5.34
CA SER A 81 -14.96 7.79 4.50
C SER A 81 -16.27 7.76 5.28
N GLU A 82 -16.88 8.91 5.53
CA GLU A 82 -18.23 8.95 6.08
C GLU A 82 -19.19 8.30 5.07
N MET A 83 -19.91 7.27 5.51
CA MET A 83 -21.02 6.69 4.74
C MET A 83 -22.28 7.44 5.16
N HIS A 84 -22.85 8.20 4.23
CA HIS A 84 -24.24 8.68 4.32
C HIS A 84 -25.21 7.57 3.92
#